data_AF-A0A7K3LQA8-F1
#
_entry.id   AF-A0A7K3LQA8-F1
#
_cell.length_a   1.000
_cell.length_b   1.000
_cell.length_c   1.000
_cell.angle_alpha   90.00
_cell.angle_beta   90.00
_cell.angle_gamma   90.00
#
_symmetry.space_group_name_H-M   'P 1'
#
loop_
_entity.id
_entity.type
_entity.pdbx_description
1 polymer ?
#
loop_
_entity_poly.entity_id
_entity_poly.type
_entity_poly.pdbx_seq_one_letter_code
_entity_poly.pdbx_strand_id
1 'polypeptide(L)'
;MTGATLQDAVDLIPEAWHDDIANDAESQGCDLSYAVSSSGLRTETVTRIRRHFAAREADADWQALSAGQQLDECFPSYGGIGWPELLDELGITTVYVTQAP
;
A
#
# COMPACT_ATOMS: atom_id res chain seq x y z
N MET A 1 2.62 -13.37 18.22
CA MET A 1 2.12 -12.70 17.01
C MET A 1 2.50 -11.24 17.12
N THR A 2 3.58 -10.85 16.44
CA THR A 2 3.98 -9.44 16.31
C THR A 2 2.92 -8.72 15.47
N GLY A 3 2.41 -7.58 15.95
CA GLY A 3 1.46 -6.77 15.20
C GLY A 3 2.07 -6.24 13.90
N ALA A 4 1.21 -5.88 12.95
CA ALA A 4 1.63 -5.29 11.68
C ALA A 4 2.48 -4.02 11.89
N THR A 5 3.51 -3.88 11.06
CA THR A 5 4.48 -2.78 11.08
C THR A 5 4.27 -1.82 9.91
N LEU A 6 4.97 -0.68 9.92
CA LEU A 6 5.01 0.23 8.77
C LEU A 6 5.53 -0.49 7.52
N GLN A 7 6.57 -1.31 7.64
CA GLN A 7 7.11 -2.07 6.52
C GLN A 7 6.05 -3.01 5.93
N ASP A 8 5.30 -3.72 6.78
CA ASP A 8 4.24 -4.61 6.33
C ASP A 8 3.13 -3.87 5.56
N ALA A 9 2.89 -2.59 5.84
CA ALA A 9 1.96 -1.76 5.09
C ALA A 9 2.56 -1.26 3.78
N VAL A 10 3.83 -0.87 3.76
CA VAL A 10 4.54 -0.47 2.55
C VAL A 10 4.64 -1.64 1.56
N ASP A 11 4.89 -2.86 2.03
CA ASP A 11 4.95 -4.07 1.20
C ASP A 11 3.60 -4.42 0.52
N LEU A 12 2.49 -3.82 0.96
CA LEU A 12 1.17 -3.98 0.33
C LEU A 12 0.93 -2.99 -0.81
N ILE A 13 1.80 -2.00 -1.01
CA ILE A 13 1.70 -1.03 -2.10
C ILE A 13 2.16 -1.71 -3.39
N PRO A 14 1.32 -1.78 -4.44
CA PRO A 14 1.75 -2.27 -5.75
C PRO A 14 2.94 -1.47 -6.28
N GLU A 15 3.93 -2.15 -6.86
CA GLU A 15 5.15 -1.52 -7.40
C GLU A 15 4.83 -0.40 -8.39
N ALA A 16 3.88 -0.61 -9.30
CA ALA A 16 3.44 0.43 -10.25
C ALA A 16 2.89 1.69 -9.55
N TRP A 17 2.21 1.54 -8.41
CA TRP A 17 1.71 2.70 -7.65
C TRP A 17 2.83 3.37 -6.86
N HIS A 18 3.79 2.58 -6.34
CA HIS A 18 4.99 3.13 -5.72
C HIS A 18 5.78 3.97 -6.71
N ASP A 19 6.00 3.47 -7.93
CA ASP A 19 6.72 4.16 -9.00
C ASP A 19 6.00 5.46 -9.40
N ASP A 20 4.67 5.44 -9.53
CA ASP A 20 3.88 6.64 -9.83
C ASP A 20 4.06 7.72 -8.75
N ILE A 21 4.04 7.34 -7.47
CA ILE A 21 4.26 8.27 -6.35
C ILE A 21 5.73 8.75 -6.32
N ALA A 22 6.67 7.86 -6.61
CA ALA A 22 8.10 8.20 -6.63
C ALA A 22 8.42 9.20 -7.76
N ASN A 23 7.83 8.99 -8.94
CA ASN A 23 7.94 9.92 -10.07
C ASN A 23 7.32 11.29 -9.74
N ASP A 24 6.20 11.33 -9.02
CA ASP A 24 5.62 12.59 -8.54
C ASP A 24 6.55 13.33 -7.58
N ALA A 25 7.17 12.62 -6.62
CA ALA A 25 8.16 13.19 -5.71
C ALA A 25 9.40 13.70 -6.46
N GLU A 26 9.94 12.93 -7.40
CA GLU A 26 11.11 13.31 -8.21
C GLU A 26 10.83 14.55 -9.06
N SER A 27 9.62 14.66 -9.62
CA SER A 27 9.21 15.85 -10.40
C SER A 27 9.23 17.14 -9.58
N GLN A 28 9.21 17.01 -8.25
CA GLN A 28 9.26 18.10 -7.27
C GLN A 28 10.66 18.24 -6.62
N GLY A 29 11.67 17.50 -7.10
CA GLY A 29 13.02 17.49 -6.54
C GLY A 29 13.09 16.86 -5.15
N CYS A 30 12.21 15.91 -4.87
CA CYS A 30 12.12 15.21 -3.59
C CYS A 30 12.35 13.70 -3.75
N ASP A 31 12.86 13.08 -2.69
CA ASP A 31 12.83 11.63 -2.52
C ASP A 31 11.53 11.22 -1.80
N LEU A 32 11.01 10.05 -2.16
CA LEU A 32 9.83 9.46 -1.54
C LEU A 32 10.18 8.67 -0.27
N SER A 33 9.49 8.94 0.82
CA SER A 33 9.42 8.09 2.00
C SER A 33 7.98 7.86 2.43
N TYR A 34 7.75 6.87 3.30
CA TYR A 34 6.44 6.61 3.90
C TYR A 34 6.53 6.74 5.41
N ALA A 35 5.48 7.28 6.02
CA ALA A 35 5.35 7.38 7.46
C ALA A 35 3.96 6.91 7.91
N VAL A 36 3.86 6.53 9.17
CA VAL A 36 2.57 6.31 9.81
C VAL A 36 1.80 7.63 9.84
N SER A 37 0.53 7.60 9.44
CA SER A 37 -0.33 8.77 9.45
C SER A 37 -0.57 9.27 10.87
N SER A 38 -1.06 10.51 11.02
CA SER A 38 -1.44 11.06 12.33
C SER A 38 -2.60 10.31 12.99
N SER A 39 -3.41 9.58 12.21
CA SER A 39 -4.49 8.71 12.70
C SER A 39 -4.00 7.33 13.17
N GLY A 40 -2.72 7.02 12.96
CA GLY A 40 -2.09 5.78 13.38
C GLY A 40 -2.23 4.64 12.36
N LEU A 41 -1.31 3.68 12.44
CA LEU A 41 -1.24 2.53 11.54
C LEU A 41 -2.48 1.64 11.71
N ARG A 42 -3.16 1.29 10.61
CA ARG A 42 -4.35 0.42 10.60
C ARG A 42 -3.93 -1.06 10.63
N THR A 43 -3.32 -1.46 11.74
CA THR A 43 -2.71 -2.80 11.89
C THR A 43 -3.68 -3.96 11.63
N GLU A 44 -4.95 -3.82 11.98
CA GLU A 44 -5.99 -4.82 11.68
C GLU A 44 -6.25 -4.95 10.18
N THR A 45 -6.33 -3.83 9.45
CA THR A 45 -6.47 -3.81 7.98
C THR A 45 -5.27 -4.45 7.31
N VAL A 46 -4.05 -4.05 7.68
CA VAL A 46 -2.80 -4.64 7.16
C VAL A 46 -2.79 -6.16 7.37
N THR A 47 -3.12 -6.61 8.59
CA THR A 47 -3.16 -8.04 8.92
C THR A 47 -4.23 -8.78 8.12
N ARG A 48 -5.41 -8.17 7.91
CA ARG A 48 -6.51 -8.73 7.12
C ARG A 48 -6.07 -8.98 5.67
N ILE A 49 -5.45 -7.98 5.03
CA ILE A 49 -5.00 -8.07 3.63
C ILE A 49 -3.94 -9.15 3.50
N ARG A 50 -2.90 -9.14 4.34
CA ARG A 50 -1.84 -10.14 4.31
C ARG A 50 -2.37 -11.56 4.49
N ARG A 51 -3.32 -11.75 5.40
CA ARG A 51 -3.96 -13.05 5.61
C ARG A 51 -4.77 -13.46 4.37
N HIS A 52 -5.46 -12.53 3.73
CA HIS A 52 -6.23 -12.80 2.51
C HIS A 52 -5.31 -13.22 1.35
N PHE A 53 -4.22 -12.50 1.14
CA PHE A 53 -3.22 -12.79 0.13
C PHE A 53 -2.57 -14.16 0.37
N ALA A 54 -2.14 -14.44 1.61
CA ALA A 54 -1.54 -15.72 1.97
C ALA A 54 -2.52 -16.90 1.79
N ALA A 55 -3.80 -16.71 2.08
CA ALA A 55 -4.81 -17.75 1.90
C ALA A 55 -5.05 -18.13 0.42
N ARG A 56 -4.65 -17.25 -0.52
CA ARG A 56 -4.81 -17.41 -1.97
C ARG A 56 -3.48 -17.55 -2.71
N GLU A 57 -2.38 -17.73 -2.00
CA GLU A 57 -1.05 -17.85 -2.61
C GLU A 57 -1.00 -18.96 -3.67
N ALA A 58 -1.70 -20.07 -3.44
CA ALA A 58 -1.77 -21.22 -4.34
C ALA A 58 -2.91 -21.16 -5.39
N ASP A 59 -3.72 -20.10 -5.42
CA ASP A 59 -4.84 -19.94 -6.33
C ASP A 59 -4.37 -19.34 -7.66
N ALA A 60 -4.42 -20.10 -8.75
CA ALA A 60 -3.92 -19.68 -10.05
C ALA A 60 -4.72 -18.52 -10.67
N ASP A 61 -6.04 -18.48 -10.43
CA ASP A 61 -6.89 -17.41 -10.95
C ASP A 61 -6.60 -16.10 -10.20
N TRP A 62 -6.36 -16.20 -8.90
CA TRP A 62 -5.90 -15.08 -8.08
C TRP A 62 -4.54 -14.54 -8.53
N GLN A 63 -3.56 -15.41 -8.79
CA GLN A 63 -2.23 -15.00 -9.26
C GLN A 63 -2.25 -14.38 -10.67
N ALA A 64 -3.29 -14.63 -11.46
CA ALA A 64 -3.47 -14.01 -12.77
C ALA A 64 -4.02 -12.57 -12.70
N LEU A 65 -4.55 -12.15 -11.55
CA LEU A 65 -5.01 -10.78 -11.32
C LEU A 65 -3.82 -9.82 -11.15
N SER A 66 -3.99 -8.55 -11.53
CA SER A 66 -3.03 -7.51 -11.17
C SER A 66 -3.08 -7.24 -9.65
N ALA A 67 -1.99 -6.70 -9.09
CA ALA A 67 -1.95 -6.36 -7.66
C ALA A 67 -3.08 -5.38 -7.25
N GLY A 68 -3.47 -4.46 -8.14
CA GLY A 68 -4.63 -3.58 -7.93
C GLY A 68 -5.95 -4.37 -7.86
N GLN A 69 -6.16 -5.32 -8.78
CA GLN A 69 -7.36 -6.18 -8.76
C GLN A 69 -7.42 -7.10 -7.53
N GLN A 70 -6.27 -7.60 -7.07
CA GLN A 70 -6.18 -8.36 -5.81
C GLN A 70 -6.55 -7.49 -4.60
N LEU A 71 -6.14 -6.22 -4.59
CA LEU A 71 -6.55 -5.26 -3.56
C LEU A 71 -8.02 -4.90 -3.65
N ASP A 72 -8.60 -4.79 -4.84
CA ASP A 72 -10.04 -4.54 -5.02
C ASP A 72 -10.91 -5.57 -4.31
N GLU A 73 -10.50 -6.84 -4.34
CA GLU A 73 -11.18 -7.91 -3.60
C GLU A 73 -11.11 -7.75 -2.08
N CYS A 74 -10.06 -7.10 -1.56
CA CYS A 74 -9.94 -6.76 -0.14
C CYS A 74 -10.79 -5.53 0.24
N PHE A 75 -11.25 -4.75 -0.74
CA PHE A 75 -11.91 -3.46 -0.59
C PHE A 75 -13.14 -3.31 -1.52
N PRO A 76 -14.13 -4.22 -1.46
CA PRO A 76 -15.22 -4.27 -2.44
C PRO A 76 -16.13 -3.03 -2.42
N SER A 77 -16.12 -2.25 -1.34
CA SER A 77 -16.89 -1.00 -1.23
C SER A 77 -16.37 0.12 -2.13
N TYR A 78 -15.12 0.06 -2.57
CA TYR A 78 -14.51 1.09 -3.41
C TYR A 78 -14.82 0.89 -4.89
N GLY A 79 -15.15 -0.33 -5.33
CA GLY A 79 -15.39 -0.64 -6.74
C GLY A 79 -14.15 -0.44 -7.63
N GLY A 80 -12.96 -0.55 -7.06
CA GLY A 80 -11.68 -0.13 -7.64
C GLY A 80 -10.94 0.80 -6.67
N ILE A 81 -10.06 0.26 -5.83
CA ILE A 81 -9.27 1.06 -4.87
C ILE A 81 -8.09 1.73 -5.60
N GLY A 82 -7.92 3.02 -5.37
CA GLY A 82 -6.74 3.77 -5.82
C GLY A 82 -5.64 3.78 -4.76
N TRP A 83 -4.44 4.21 -5.15
CA TRP A 83 -3.33 4.34 -4.20
C TRP A 83 -3.64 5.32 -3.04
N PRO A 84 -4.32 6.48 -3.22
CA PRO A 84 -4.59 7.38 -2.10
C PRO A 84 -5.50 6.74 -1.06
N GLU A 85 -6.55 6.04 -1.51
CA GLU A 85 -7.47 5.31 -0.65
C GLU A 85 -6.77 4.16 0.07
N LEU A 86 -5.88 3.44 -0.61
CA LEU A 86 -5.07 2.40 0.01
C LEU A 86 -4.21 2.97 1.15
N LEU A 87 -3.52 4.09 0.95
CA LEU A 87 -2.68 4.69 2.01
C LEU A 87 -3.51 5.05 3.26
N ASP A 88 -4.71 5.61 3.08
CA ASP A 88 -5.62 5.92 4.18
C ASP A 88 -6.10 4.65 4.91
N GLU A 89 -6.50 3.62 4.17
CA GLU A 89 -6.92 2.32 4.70
C GLU A 89 -5.79 1.56 5.43
N LEU A 90 -4.53 1.81 5.04
CA LEU A 90 -3.35 1.28 5.72
C LEU A 90 -2.92 2.17 6.91
N GLY A 91 -3.36 3.43 6.97
CA GLY A 91 -2.94 4.40 8.00
C GLY A 91 -1.50 4.87 7.81
N ILE A 92 -1.09 5.06 6.55
CA ILE A 92 0.22 5.58 6.16
C ILE A 92 0.06 6.80 5.24
N THR A 93 1.12 7.59 5.11
CA THR A 93 1.16 8.76 4.23
C THR A 93 2.49 8.79 3.49
N THR A 94 2.50 9.44 2.33
CA THR A 94 3.73 9.82 1.64
C THR A 94 4.41 10.98 2.38
N VAL A 95 5.74 10.99 2.37
CA VAL A 95 6.60 12.04 2.90
C VAL A 95 7.61 12.37 1.82
N TYR A 96 7.54 13.59 1.29
CA TYR A 96 8.46 14.07 0.27
C TYR A 96 9.61 14.79 0.95
N VAL A 97 10.81 14.23 0.81
CA VAL A 97 12.02 14.74 1.46
C VAL A 97 12.82 15.48 0.40
N THR A 98 13.11 16.75 0.64
CA THR A 98 13.89 17.55 -0.30
C THR A 98 15.27 16.92 -0.48
N GLN A 99 15.69 16.72 -1.72
CA GLN A 99 17.02 16.20 -2.02
C GLN A 99 18.06 17.20 -1.50
N ALA A 100 19.01 16.72 -0.70
CA ALA A 100 20.11 17.56 -0.25
C ALA A 100 20.92 18.01 -1.49
N PRO A 101 21.35 19.29 -1.55
CA PRO A 101 22.09 19.83 -2.69
C PRO A 101 23.46 19.20 -2.89
#